data_AF-A0A6G1FWQ4-F1
#
_entry.id   AF-A0A6G1FWQ4-F1
#
_cell.length_a   1.000
_cell.length_b   1.000
_cell.length_c   1.000
_cell.angle_alpha   90.00
_cell.angle_beta   90.00
_cell.angle_gamma   90.00
#
_symmetry.space_group_name_H-M   'P 1'
#
loop_
_entity.id
_entity.type
_entity.pdbx_description
1 polymer ?
#
loop_
_entity_poly.entity_id
_entity_poly.type
_entity_poly.pdbx_seq_one_letter_code
_entity_poly.pdbx_strand_id
1 'polypeptide(L)' 'MDIVELLLGKGADVNAQGGTYGNALQAASSGGNKDIVELLLGKGANVDAQGGP' A
#
# COMPACT_ATOMS: atom_id res chain seq x y z
N MET A 1 4.92 -9.55 -12.68
CA MET A 1 5.27 -8.13 -12.50
C MET A 1 3.97 -7.39 -12.27
N ASP A 2 3.62 -7.20 -11.01
CA ASP A 2 2.42 -6.46 -10.62
C ASP A 2 2.66 -4.95 -10.80
N ILE A 3 1.61 -4.16 -11.03
CA ILE A 3 1.69 -2.70 -11.11
C ILE A 3 2.25 -2.15 -9.80
N VAL A 4 1.89 -2.74 -8.66
CA VAL A 4 2.41 -2.32 -7.35
C VAL A 4 3.93 -2.50 -7.27
N GLU A 5 4.47 -3.63 -7.73
CA GLU A 5 5.91 -3.89 -7.76
C GLU A 5 6.65 -2.89 -8.66
N LEU A 6 6.08 -2.58 -9.83
CA LEU A 6 6.65 -1.62 -10.77
C LEU A 6 6.76 -0.22 -10.14
N LEU A 7 5.69 0.25 -9.49
CA LEU A 7 5.66 1.58 -8.86
C LEU A 7 6.66 1.68 -7.71
N LEU A 8 6.70 0.68 -6.83
CA LEU A 8 7.66 0.62 -5.74
C LEU A 8 9.10 0.53 -6.27
N GLY A 9 9.34 -0.23 -7.34
CA GLY A 9 10.63 -0.29 -8.03
C GLY A 9 11.05 1.05 -8.67
N LYS A 10 10.11 1.96 -8.92
CA LYS A 10 10.37 3.33 -9.40
C LYS A 10 10.51 4.36 -8.27
N GLY A 11 10.48 3.92 -7.01
CA GLY A 11 10.65 4.79 -5.85
C GLY A 11 9.36 5.43 -5.34
N ALA A 12 8.19 4.87 -5.68
CA ALA A 12 6.95 5.28 -5.02
C ALA A 12 7.05 5.06 -3.51
N ASP A 13 6.58 6.03 -2.73
CA ASP A 13 6.52 5.91 -1.27
C ASP A 13 5.42 4.91 -0.89
N VAL A 14 5.83 3.80 -0.27
CA VAL A 14 4.93 2.73 0.20
C VAL A 14 3.95 3.23 1.27
N ASN A 15 4.29 4.31 1.98
CA ASN A 15 3.49 4.89 3.05
C ASN A 15 2.73 6.15 2.63
N ALA A 16 2.72 6.47 1.34
CA ALA A 16 1.96 7.62 0.86
C ALA A 16 0.49 7.54 1.28
N GLN A 17 0.02 8.59 1.94
CA GLN A 17 -1.36 8.74 2.36
C GLN A 17 -2.16 9.55 1.34
N GLY A 18 -3.44 9.21 1.18
CA GLY A 18 -4.40 9.94 0.37
C GLY A 18 -5.48 9.05 -0.25
N GLY A 19 -6.44 9.70 -0.90
CA GLY A 19 -7.57 9.05 -1.55
C GLY A 19 -8.58 8.46 -0.55
N THR A 20 -9.64 7.86 -1.09
CA THR A 20 -10.80 7.36 -0.31
C THR A 20 -10.42 6.35 0.78
N TYR A 21 -9.39 5.54 0.52
CA TYR A 21 -8.97 4.46 1.42
C TYR A 21 -7.86 4.87 2.37
N GLY A 22 -7.39 6.12 2.33
CA GLY A 22 -6.37 6.61 3.25
C GLY A 22 -4.93 6.23 2.91
N ASN A 23 -4.62 4.95 2.66
CA ASN A 23 -3.32 4.51 2.15
C ASN A 23 -3.42 3.20 1.36
N ALA A 24 -2.32 2.80 0.71
CA ALA A 24 -2.28 1.59 -0.13
C ALA A 24 -2.59 0.30 0.64
N LEU A 25 -2.14 0.20 1.90
CA LEU A 25 -2.36 -0.98 2.74
C LEU A 25 -3.84 -1.11 3.14
N GLN A 26 -4.50 -0.01 3.48
CA GLN A 26 -5.93 0.07 3.77
C GLN A 26 -6.78 -0.24 2.53
N ALA A 27 -6.40 0.28 1.35
CA ALA A 27 -7.07 -0.04 0.09
C ALA A 27 -6.98 -1.53 -0.25
N ALA A 28 -5.79 -2.11 -0.15
CA ALA A 28 -5.57 -3.54 -0.40
C ALA A 28 -6.35 -4.42 0.57
N SER A 29 -6.37 -4.05 1.86
CA SER A 29 -7.11 -4.76 2.91
C SER A 29 -8.61 -4.69 2.67
N SER A 30 -9.15 -3.51 2.33
CA SER A 30 -10.58 -3.33 2.00
C SER A 30 -11.02 -4.14 0.80
N GLY A 31 -10.12 -4.37 -0.18
CA GLY A 31 -10.39 -5.19 -1.36
C GLY A 31 -10.19 -6.69 -1.15
N GLY A 32 -9.65 -7.13 0.00
CA GLY A 32 -9.30 -8.53 0.25
C GLY A 32 -8.07 -9.01 -0.55
N ASN A 33 -7.23 -8.09 -1.04
CA ASN A 33 -6.08 -8.39 -1.89
C ASN A 33 -4.88 -8.85 -1.05
N LYS A 34 -4.94 -10.08 -0.53
CA LYS A 34 -3.91 -10.64 0.38
C LYS A 34 -2.49 -10.52 -0.18
N ASP A 35 -2.29 -10.84 -1.46
CA ASP A 35 -0.95 -10.82 -2.08
C ASP A 35 -0.36 -9.40 -2.11
N ILE A 36 -1.20 -8.38 -2.34
CA ILE A 36 -0.79 -6.97 -2.30
C ILE A 36 -0.49 -6.53 -0.87
N VAL A 37 -1.26 -6.99 0.12
CA VAL A 37 -0.99 -6.72 1.54
C VAL A 37 0.38 -7.27 1.92
N GLU A 38 0.66 -8.54 1.60
CA GLU A 38 1.96 -9.15 1.89
C GLU A 38 3.12 -8.43 1.17
N LEU A 39 2.92 -8.03 -0.09
CA LEU A 39 3.90 -7.26 -0.84
C LEU A 39 4.22 -5.90 -0.17
N LEU A 40 3.19 -5.14 0.20
CA LEU A 40 3.35 -3.82 0.82
C LEU A 40 4.03 -3.93 2.19
N LEU A 41 3.67 -4.94 2.99
CA LEU A 41 4.32 -5.22 4.28
C LEU A 41 5.79 -5.60 4.09
N GLY A 42 6.09 -6.46 3.11
CA GLY A 42 7.47 -6.81 2.75
C GLY A 42 8.30 -5.63 2.25
N LYS A 43 7.64 -4.53 1.83
CA LYS A 43 8.27 -3.29 1.38
C LYS A 43 8.31 -2.20 2.47
N GLY A 44 7.88 -2.50 3.69
CA GLY A 44 7.97 -1.59 4.83
C GLY A 44 6.76 -0.67 5.00
N ALA A 45 5.58 -1.06 4.52
CA ALA A 45 4.34 -0.36 4.84
C ALA A 45 4.10 -0.33 6.36
N ASN A 46 3.79 0.84 6.89
CA ASN A 46 3.46 1.04 8.29
C ASN A 46 2.02 0.58 8.56
N VAL A 47 1.89 -0.48 9.36
CA VAL A 47 0.60 -1.07 9.75
C VAL A 47 -0.27 -0.13 10.58
N ASP A 48 0.36 0.78 11.32
CA ASP A 48 -0.32 1.75 12.19
C ASP A 48 -0.55 3.10 11.49
N ALA A 49 -0.22 3.19 10.19
CA ALA A 49 -0.46 4.40 9.42
C ALA A 49 -1.96 4.73 9.41
N GLN A 50 -2.31 5.89 9.97
CA GLN A 50 -3.63 6.45 9.80
C GLN A 50 -3.85 6.75 8.31
N GLY A 51 -5.11 6.70 7.86
CA GLY A 51 -5.43 7.18 6.51
C GLY A 51 -5.15 8.68 6.38
N GLY A 52 -5.11 9.20 5.16
CA GLY A 52 -5.18 10.64 4.92
C GLY A 52 -6.47 11.27 5.51
N PRO A 53 -6.51 12.61 5.64
CA PRO A 53 -7.70 13.34 6.12
C PRO A 53 -8.93 13.13 5.22
#